data_AF-A0A957BLW7-F1
#
_entry.id   AF-A0A957BLW7-F1
#
_cell.length_a   1.000
_cell.length_b   1.000
_cell.length_c   1.000
_cell.angle_alpha   90.00
_cell.angle_beta   90.00
_cell.angle_gamma   90.00
#
_symmetry.space_group_name_H-M   'P 1'
#
loop_
_entity.id
_entity.type
_entity.pdbx_description
1 polymer ?
#
loop_
_entity_poly.entity_id
_entity_poly.type
_entity_poly.pdbx_seq_one_letter_code
_entity_poly.pdbx_strand_id
1 'polypeptide(L)'
;MKASRWQKQNIYFQPIVWAVSAVVSFLVIIVLFSLGWGIEVASASFLGTFVILRVLLAFVLKNRFTNSMVRVLKFDYEELEREFRIVFKNKFIRFQRKSEDDAYSYEFPGRNLSMTVRPYWVNSDMSQPPATKVTLRVVNAKNMEFAEMLANSIDEMADQRTRAKEKV
;
A
#
# COMPACT_ATOMS: atom_id res chain seq x y z
N MET A 1 -21.24 7.03 4.48
CA MET A 1 -20.27 6.08 5.08
C MET A 1 -18.87 6.70 5.07
N LYS A 2 -18.15 6.76 6.21
CA LYS A 2 -16.85 7.47 6.32
C LYS A 2 -15.72 6.84 5.47
N ALA A 3 -14.86 7.68 4.89
CA ALA A 3 -13.65 7.30 4.16
C ALA A 3 -12.57 6.74 5.12
N SER A 4 -11.62 5.94 4.63
CA SER A 4 -10.54 5.42 5.48
C SER A 4 -9.54 6.53 5.78
N ARG A 5 -9.02 6.59 7.01
CA ARG A 5 -7.89 7.48 7.37
C ARG A 5 -6.63 7.06 6.61
N TRP A 6 -5.68 7.97 6.42
CA TRP A 6 -4.35 7.64 5.93
C TRP A 6 -3.67 6.64 6.87
N GLN A 7 -3.21 5.52 6.34
CA GLN A 7 -2.54 4.46 7.09
C GLN A 7 -1.13 4.26 6.57
N LYS A 8 -0.16 4.14 7.49
CA LYS A 8 1.18 3.65 7.13
C LYS A 8 1.05 2.21 6.68
N GLN A 9 1.58 1.90 5.49
CA GLN A 9 1.38 0.58 4.86
C GLN A 9 1.97 -0.58 5.69
N ASN A 10 2.86 -0.28 6.63
CA ASN A 10 3.56 -1.22 7.51
C ASN A 10 2.64 -2.15 8.34
N ILE A 11 1.35 -1.84 8.47
CA ILE A 11 0.40 -2.60 9.31
C ILE A 11 -0.08 -3.90 8.62
N TYR A 12 -0.07 -3.99 7.29
CA TYR A 12 -0.69 -5.12 6.56
C TYR A 12 0.22 -6.32 6.26
N PHE A 13 1.51 -6.25 6.61
CA PHE A 13 2.48 -7.27 6.16
C PHE A 13 2.77 -8.38 7.17
N GLN A 14 2.37 -8.22 8.44
CA GLN A 14 2.61 -9.24 9.47
C GLN A 14 2.04 -10.63 9.10
N PRO A 15 0.79 -10.74 8.56
CA PRO A 15 0.26 -12.04 8.14
C PRO A 15 1.03 -12.63 6.96
N ILE A 16 1.49 -11.79 6.02
CA ILE A 16 2.25 -12.22 4.84
C ILE A 16 3.62 -12.74 5.25
N VAL A 17 4.33 -12.04 6.15
CA VAL A 17 5.61 -12.49 6.72
C VAL A 17 5.44 -13.86 7.36
N TRP A 18 4.38 -14.04 8.15
CA TRP A 18 4.08 -15.33 8.79
C TRP A 18 3.84 -16.46 7.77
N ALA A 19 2.96 -16.23 6.80
CA ALA A 19 2.61 -17.24 5.80
C ALA A 19 3.83 -17.66 4.97
N VAL A 20 4.61 -16.69 4.47
CA VAL A 20 5.80 -16.97 3.65
C VAL A 20 6.87 -17.70 4.47
N SER A 21 7.13 -17.25 5.70
CA SER A 21 8.09 -17.93 6.59
C SER A 21 7.67 -19.37 6.88
N ALA A 22 6.38 -19.62 7.14
CA ALA A 22 5.89 -20.96 7.40
C ALA A 22 6.04 -21.89 6.18
N VAL A 23 5.65 -21.43 4.99
CA VAL A 23 5.74 -22.21 3.75
C VAL A 23 7.19 -22.58 3.43
N VAL A 24 8.10 -21.60 3.48
CA VAL A 24 9.52 -21.84 3.16
C VAL A 24 10.15 -22.81 4.17
N SER A 25 9.88 -22.63 5.46
CA SER A 25 10.41 -23.55 6.48
C SER A 25 9.84 -24.96 6.34
N PHE A 26 8.57 -25.10 5.95
CA PHE A 26 7.96 -26.41 5.68
C PHE A 26 8.60 -27.10 4.46
N LEU A 27 8.89 -26.35 3.39
CA LEU A 27 9.62 -26.88 2.23
C LEU A 27 11.02 -27.37 2.61
N VAL A 28 11.73 -26.66 3.49
CA VAL A 28 13.04 -27.09 4.00
C VAL A 28 12.93 -28.41 4.77
N ILE A 29 11.90 -28.59 5.59
CA ILE A 29 11.64 -29.87 6.27
C ILE A 29 11.47 -31.01 5.26
N ILE A 30 10.63 -30.82 4.23
CA ILE A 30 10.37 -31.85 3.21
C ILE A 30 11.67 -32.26 2.53
N VAL A 31 12.50 -31.28 2.14
CA VAL A 31 13.80 -31.55 1.51
C VAL A 31 14.73 -32.31 2.45
N LEU A 32 14.83 -31.92 3.72
CA LEU A 32 15.71 -32.60 4.69
C LEU A 32 15.27 -34.05 4.95
N PHE A 33 13.96 -34.31 5.05
CA PHE A 33 13.45 -35.67 5.17
C PHE A 33 13.71 -36.50 3.90
N SER A 34 13.56 -35.90 2.70
CA SER A 34 13.87 -36.60 1.44
C SER A 34 15.35 -36.98 1.32
N LEU A 35 16.23 -36.25 2.01
CA LEU A 35 17.67 -36.51 2.08
C LEU A 35 18.04 -37.48 3.22
N GLY A 36 17.06 -38.02 3.96
CA GLY A 36 17.29 -39.01 5.02
C GLY A 36 17.79 -38.44 6.34
N TRP A 37 17.65 -37.13 6.58
CA TRP A 37 18.07 -36.52 7.83
C TRP A 37 17.13 -36.87 8.98
N GLY A 38 17.71 -37.09 10.16
CA GLY A 38 16.95 -37.35 11.39
C GLY A 38 16.06 -36.18 11.81
N ILE A 39 14.98 -36.50 12.53
CA ILE A 39 13.96 -35.54 12.96
C ILE A 39 14.52 -34.39 13.81
N GLU A 40 15.57 -34.65 14.59
CA GLU A 40 16.27 -33.65 15.40
C GLU A 40 16.92 -32.57 14.54
N VAL A 41 17.60 -32.96 13.45
CA VAL A 41 18.26 -32.00 12.56
C VAL A 41 17.25 -31.27 11.69
N ALA A 42 16.20 -31.96 11.24
CA ALA A 42 15.12 -31.35 10.48
C ALA A 42 14.37 -30.28 11.30
N SER A 43 14.06 -30.57 12.57
CA SER A 43 13.36 -29.63 13.45
C SER A 43 14.22 -28.43 13.85
N ALA A 44 15.51 -28.62 14.14
CA ALA A 44 16.43 -27.52 14.39
C ALA A 44 16.58 -26.60 13.16
N SER A 45 16.71 -27.20 11.97
CA SER A 45 16.80 -26.46 10.69
C SER A 45 15.52 -25.69 10.37
N PHE A 46 14.35 -26.25 10.69
CA PHE A 46 13.07 -25.56 10.56
C PHE A 46 13.00 -24.30 11.42
N LEU A 47 13.31 -24.42 12.71
CA LEU A 47 13.25 -23.31 13.65
C LEU A 47 14.24 -22.21 13.27
N GLY A 48 15.48 -22.58 12.94
CA GLY A 48 16.51 -21.65 12.48
C GLY A 48 16.06 -20.89 11.23
N THR A 49 15.61 -21.62 10.21
CA THR A 49 15.14 -21.02 8.95
C THR A 49 13.93 -20.13 9.18
N PHE A 50 12.96 -20.57 9.98
CA PHE A 50 11.74 -19.82 10.27
C PHE A 50 12.04 -18.47 10.93
N VAL A 51 12.90 -18.46 11.95
CA VAL A 51 13.29 -17.24 12.67
C VAL A 51 14.07 -16.29 11.77
N ILE A 52 15.09 -16.79 11.06
CA ILE A 52 15.91 -15.98 10.15
C ILE A 52 15.05 -15.35 9.06
N LEU A 53 14.18 -16.14 8.42
CA LEU A 53 13.32 -15.66 7.35
C LEU A 53 12.33 -14.62 7.87
N ARG A 54 11.76 -14.81 9.07
CA ARG A 54 10.87 -13.82 9.69
C ARG A 54 11.58 -12.49 9.90
N VAL A 55 12.77 -12.50 10.46
CA VAL A 55 13.55 -11.28 10.74
C VAL A 55 13.90 -10.58 9.44
N LEU A 56 14.41 -11.31 8.44
CA LEU A 56 14.78 -10.75 7.14
C LEU A 56 13.57 -10.17 6.40
N LEU A 57 12.47 -10.92 6.28
CA LEU A 57 11.25 -10.45 5.60
C LEU A 57 10.64 -9.26 6.31
N ALA A 58 10.56 -9.28 7.65
CA ALA A 58 10.06 -8.15 8.42
C ALA A 58 10.95 -6.92 8.20
N PHE A 59 12.27 -7.06 8.18
CA PHE A 59 13.20 -5.96 7.93
C PHE A 59 13.09 -5.42 6.50
N VAL A 60 13.08 -6.29 5.48
CA VAL A 60 12.97 -5.91 4.07
C VAL A 60 11.65 -5.22 3.79
N LEU A 61 10.53 -5.80 4.24
CA LEU A 61 9.20 -5.22 4.03
C LEU A 61 9.02 -3.94 4.82
N LYS A 62 9.51 -3.88 6.07
CA LYS A 62 9.57 -2.63 6.83
C LYS A 62 10.33 -1.58 6.03
N ASN A 63 11.56 -1.84 5.57
CA ASN A 63 12.33 -0.83 4.83
C ASN A 63 11.70 -0.44 3.49
N ARG A 64 11.12 -1.39 2.74
CA ARG A 64 10.40 -1.14 1.48
C ARG A 64 9.17 -0.25 1.65
N PHE A 65 8.43 -0.42 2.75
CA PHE A 65 7.12 0.21 2.94
C PHE A 65 7.07 1.24 4.09
N THR A 66 8.18 1.47 4.81
CA THR A 66 8.30 2.52 5.85
C THR A 66 7.91 3.89 5.30
N ASN A 67 8.21 4.10 4.01
CA ASN A 67 8.05 5.38 3.33
C ASN A 67 6.78 5.41 2.47
N SER A 68 5.67 4.84 2.95
CA SER A 68 4.42 4.84 2.20
C SER A 68 3.19 5.09 3.06
N MET A 69 2.29 5.93 2.55
CA MET A 69 0.99 6.24 3.13
C MET A 69 -0.11 5.83 2.15
N VAL A 70 -1.13 5.15 2.67
CA VAL A 70 -2.21 4.58 1.86
C VAL A 70 -3.54 5.12 2.34
N ARG A 71 -4.44 5.39 1.39
CA ARG A 71 -5.82 5.75 1.66
C ARG A 71 -6.76 5.11 0.65
N VAL A 72 -7.91 4.64 1.12
CA VAL A 72 -8.99 4.12 0.29
C VAL A 72 -10.14 5.14 0.28
N LEU A 73 -10.43 5.63 -0.92
CA LEU A 73 -11.52 6.56 -1.20
C LEU A 73 -12.70 5.77 -1.76
N LYS A 74 -13.91 6.03 -1.27
CA LYS A 74 -15.15 5.35 -1.73
C LYS A 74 -15.74 6.07 -2.94
N PHE A 75 -14.93 6.28 -3.96
CA PHE A 75 -15.31 6.90 -5.21
C PHE A 75 -14.74 6.11 -6.38
N ASP A 76 -15.36 6.32 -7.53
CA ASP A 76 -14.91 5.75 -8.78
C ASP A 76 -13.55 6.31 -9.19
N TYR A 77 -12.71 5.41 -9.69
CA TYR A 77 -11.34 5.63 -10.08
C TYR A 77 -11.24 6.61 -11.25
N GLU A 78 -12.10 6.47 -12.25
CA GLU A 78 -12.10 7.31 -13.44
C GLU A 78 -12.50 8.75 -13.12
N GLU A 79 -13.50 8.92 -12.25
CA GLU A 79 -13.97 10.23 -11.82
C GLU A 79 -12.93 10.98 -10.97
N LEU A 80 -12.22 10.26 -10.10
CA LEU A 80 -11.19 10.83 -9.23
C LEU A 80 -9.98 11.36 -9.99
N GLU A 81 -9.65 10.79 -11.15
CA GLU A 81 -8.51 11.25 -11.96
C GLU A 81 -8.63 12.72 -12.37
N ARG A 82 -9.83 13.15 -12.75
CA ARG A 82 -10.10 14.55 -13.09
C ARG A 82 -9.98 15.45 -11.88
N GLU A 83 -10.51 15.03 -10.74
CA GLU A 83 -10.51 15.81 -9.51
C GLU A 83 -9.09 16.00 -8.97
N PHE A 84 -8.26 14.97 -8.98
CA PHE A 84 -6.85 15.09 -8.59
C PHE A 84 -6.11 16.13 -9.43
N ARG A 85 -6.33 16.15 -10.75
CA ARG A 85 -5.69 17.14 -11.62
C ARG A 85 -6.15 18.56 -11.29
N ILE A 86 -7.42 18.77 -10.96
CA ILE A 86 -7.95 20.07 -10.54
C ILE A 86 -7.31 20.50 -9.21
N VAL A 87 -7.28 19.61 -8.22
CA VAL A 87 -6.67 19.88 -6.90
C VAL A 87 -5.19 20.25 -7.05
N PHE A 88 -4.43 19.50 -7.84
CA PHE A 88 -3.01 19.76 -8.05
C PHE A 88 -2.76 21.08 -8.77
N LYS A 89 -3.56 21.40 -9.79
CA LYS A 89 -3.49 22.70 -10.46
C LYS A 89 -3.83 23.86 -9.53
N ASN A 90 -4.89 23.75 -8.74
CA ASN A 90 -5.34 24.79 -7.81
C ASN A 90 -4.30 25.07 -6.71
N LYS A 91 -3.54 24.06 -6.30
CA LYS A 91 -2.46 24.18 -5.31
C LYS A 91 -1.09 24.46 -5.94
N PHE A 92 -1.03 24.75 -7.25
CA PHE A 92 0.21 24.98 -8.01
C PHE A 92 1.24 23.86 -7.89
N ILE A 93 0.77 22.62 -7.74
CA ILE A 93 1.61 21.44 -7.60
C ILE A 93 2.04 20.99 -9.00
N ARG A 94 3.36 20.99 -9.26
CA ARG A 94 3.92 20.40 -10.47
C ARG A 94 3.90 18.87 -10.36
N PHE A 95 3.37 18.21 -11.39
CA PHE A 95 3.33 16.76 -11.45
C PHE A 95 3.59 16.25 -12.87
N GLN A 96 4.13 15.04 -12.97
CA GLN A 96 4.17 14.26 -14.20
C GLN A 96 3.22 13.08 -14.04
N ARG A 97 2.25 12.95 -14.95
CA ARG A 97 1.28 11.85 -14.95
C ARG A 97 1.75 10.77 -15.92
N LYS A 98 1.73 9.51 -15.48
CA LYS A 98 1.85 8.32 -16.31
C LYS A 98 0.58 7.49 -16.16
N SER A 99 0.02 7.07 -17.28
CA SER A 99 -1.08 6.11 -17.31
C SER A 99 -0.48 4.72 -17.48
N GLU A 100 -0.85 3.81 -16.59
CA GLU A 100 -0.61 2.37 -16.68
C GLU A 100 -1.98 1.69 -16.83
N ASP A 101 -2.02 0.46 -17.35
CA ASP A 101 -3.27 -0.20 -17.77
C ASP A 101 -4.37 -0.18 -16.69
N ASP A 102 -4.00 -0.30 -15.40
CA ASP A 102 -4.94 -0.26 -14.26
C ASP A 102 -4.52 0.75 -13.15
N ALA A 103 -3.70 1.75 -13.51
CA ALA A 103 -3.23 2.72 -12.52
C ALA A 103 -2.86 4.09 -13.12
N TYR A 104 -3.07 5.13 -12.32
CA TYR A 104 -2.47 6.44 -12.58
C TYR A 104 -1.31 6.67 -11.62
N SER A 105 -0.13 6.94 -12.18
CA SER A 105 1.06 7.32 -11.43
C SER A 105 1.32 8.81 -11.58
N TYR A 106 1.55 9.50 -10.48
CA TYR A 106 1.90 10.90 -10.40
C TYR A 106 3.27 11.02 -9.74
N GLU A 107 4.23 11.56 -10.47
CA GLU A 107 5.54 11.91 -9.94
C GLU A 107 5.59 13.41 -9.64
N PHE A 108 6.07 13.78 -8.46
CA PHE A 108 6.20 15.18 -8.04
C PHE A 108 7.68 15.60 -8.10
N PRO A 109 8.14 16.13 -9.26
CA PRO A 109 9.54 16.50 -9.44
C PRO A 109 9.98 17.55 -8.40
N GLY A 110 11.20 17.38 -7.88
CA GLY A 110 11.76 18.24 -6.82
C GLY A 110 11.31 17.89 -5.39
N ARG A 111 10.35 16.97 -5.22
CA ARG A 111 9.89 16.50 -3.90
C ARG A 111 10.25 15.04 -3.61
N ASN A 112 10.80 14.32 -4.59
CA ASN A 112 11.12 12.89 -4.50
C ASN A 112 9.96 12.07 -3.91
N LEU A 113 8.74 12.39 -4.34
CA LEU A 113 7.50 11.77 -3.89
C LEU A 113 6.73 11.29 -5.12
N SER A 114 6.09 10.14 -5.00
CA SER A 114 5.18 9.65 -6.03
C SER A 114 3.84 9.25 -5.42
N MET A 115 2.78 9.35 -6.21
CA MET A 115 1.44 8.91 -5.86
C MET A 115 0.95 7.91 -6.90
N THR A 116 0.48 6.75 -6.47
CA THR A 116 -0.22 5.80 -7.32
C THR A 116 -1.69 5.78 -6.93
N VAL A 117 -2.56 5.84 -7.93
CA VAL A 117 -4.02 5.72 -7.81
C VAL A 117 -4.43 4.49 -8.59
N ARG A 118 -5.20 3.59 -7.98
CA ARG A 118 -5.67 2.36 -8.63
C ARG A 118 -7.07 1.98 -8.14
N PRO A 119 -7.84 1.22 -8.94
CA PRO A 119 -9.06 0.58 -8.47
C PRO A 119 -8.79 -0.27 -7.22
N TYR A 120 -9.75 -0.29 -6.30
CA TYR A 120 -9.68 -1.10 -5.08
C TYR A 120 -11.00 -1.81 -4.82
N TRP A 121 -10.97 -3.12 -5.00
CA TRP A 121 -12.09 -3.99 -4.71
C TRP A 121 -12.03 -4.40 -3.24
N VAL A 122 -13.04 -4.01 -2.46
CA VAL A 122 -13.07 -4.21 -1.00
C VAL A 122 -13.55 -5.62 -0.62
N ASN A 123 -14.06 -6.42 -1.56
CA ASN A 123 -14.22 -7.89 -1.48
C ASN A 123 -14.57 -8.45 -2.88
N SER A 124 -14.34 -9.75 -3.10
CA SER A 124 -14.64 -10.45 -4.36
C SER A 124 -16.13 -10.76 -4.56
N ASP A 125 -16.94 -10.71 -3.50
CA ASP A 125 -18.39 -10.85 -3.59
C ASP A 125 -19.04 -9.50 -3.91
N MET A 126 -19.76 -9.49 -5.01
CA MET A 126 -20.26 -8.33 -5.75
C MET A 126 -21.23 -7.43 -4.94
N SER A 127 -21.37 -6.19 -5.41
CA SER A 127 -22.25 -5.09 -4.94
C SER A 127 -21.66 -4.09 -3.94
N GLN A 128 -20.33 -3.95 -3.87
CA GLN A 128 -19.73 -2.84 -3.12
C GLN A 128 -19.55 -1.60 -4.00
N PRO A 129 -19.77 -0.39 -3.44
CA PRO A 129 -19.57 0.85 -4.19
C PRO A 129 -18.11 0.95 -4.66
N PRO A 130 -17.87 1.52 -5.86
CA PRO A 130 -16.52 1.62 -6.40
C PRO A 130 -15.62 2.35 -5.41
N ALA A 131 -14.44 1.77 -5.19
CA ALA A 131 -13.43 2.34 -4.30
C ALA A 131 -12.09 2.42 -5.02
N THR A 132 -11.32 3.42 -4.63
CA THR A 132 -10.04 3.79 -5.23
C THR A 132 -8.99 3.83 -4.15
N LYS A 133 -7.89 3.13 -4.36
CA LYS A 133 -6.73 3.13 -3.45
C LYS A 133 -5.69 4.11 -3.95
N VAL A 134 -5.43 5.12 -3.13
CA VAL A 134 -4.38 6.10 -3.29
C VAL A 134 -3.19 5.69 -2.41
N THR A 135 -1.99 5.72 -2.97
CA THR A 135 -0.75 5.37 -2.27
C THR A 135 0.30 6.44 -2.54
N LEU A 136 0.71 7.17 -1.50
CA LEU A 136 1.90 8.02 -1.52
C LEU A 136 3.12 7.16 -1.21
N ARG A 137 4.15 7.20 -2.05
CA ARG A 137 5.40 6.45 -1.91
C ARG A 137 6.57 7.41 -1.77
N VAL A 138 7.64 6.91 -1.13
CA VAL A 138 8.88 7.64 -0.85
C VAL A 138 8.67 8.77 0.17
N VAL A 139 7.67 8.62 1.05
CA VAL A 139 7.41 9.55 2.16
C VAL A 139 8.55 9.44 3.18
N ASN A 140 9.31 10.51 3.36
CA ASN A 140 10.45 10.60 4.27
C ASN A 140 10.43 11.98 4.97
N ALA A 141 11.32 12.19 5.95
CA ALA A 141 11.34 13.44 6.72
C ALA A 141 11.49 14.70 5.86
N LYS A 142 12.16 14.64 4.71
CA LYS A 142 12.40 15.79 3.82
C LYS A 142 11.18 16.18 3.00
N ASN A 143 10.25 15.25 2.76
CA ASN A 143 9.04 15.50 1.96
C ASN A 143 7.75 15.25 2.75
N MET A 144 7.84 15.07 4.07
CA MET A 144 6.70 14.78 4.95
C MET A 144 5.67 15.91 4.91
N GLU A 145 6.10 17.16 5.04
CA GLU A 145 5.21 18.33 4.98
C GLU A 145 4.44 18.39 3.66
N PHE A 146 5.12 18.11 2.54
CA PHE A 146 4.49 18.06 1.23
C PHE A 146 3.53 16.86 1.09
N ALA A 147 3.90 15.69 1.63
CA ALA A 147 3.06 14.51 1.65
C ALA A 147 1.79 14.73 2.49
N GLU A 148 1.90 15.40 3.64
CA GLU A 148 0.77 15.79 4.49
C GLU A 148 -0.12 16.83 3.81
N MET A 149 0.46 17.83 3.14
CA MET A 149 -0.31 18.80 2.34
C MET A 149 -1.08 18.14 1.20
N LEU A 150 -0.46 17.19 0.48
CA LEU A 150 -1.13 16.38 -0.54
C LEU A 150 -2.23 15.52 0.06
N ALA A 151 -1.95 14.84 1.18
CA ALA A 151 -2.92 14.01 1.89
C ALA A 151 -4.15 14.82 2.28
N ASN A 152 -3.94 15.98 2.92
CA ASN A 152 -4.99 16.90 3.34
C ASN A 152 -5.79 17.47 2.15
N SER A 153 -5.13 17.82 1.06
CA SER A 153 -5.82 18.32 -0.15
C SER A 153 -6.75 17.24 -0.76
N ILE A 154 -6.35 15.98 -0.67
CA ILE A 154 -7.17 14.84 -1.10
C ILE A 154 -8.30 14.56 -0.10
N ASP A 155 -8.08 14.78 1.20
CA ASP A 155 -9.13 14.75 2.24
C ASP A 155 -10.19 15.83 1.99
N GLU A 156 -9.79 17.08 1.80
CA GLU A 156 -10.68 18.20 1.50
C GLU A 156 -11.54 17.94 0.26
N MET A 157 -10.94 17.45 -0.82
CA MET A 157 -11.63 17.06 -2.05
C MET A 157 -12.68 15.97 -1.80
N ALA A 158 -12.30 14.91 -1.08
CA ALA A 158 -13.21 13.81 -0.74
C ALA A 158 -14.39 14.28 0.13
N ASP A 159 -14.14 15.19 1.08
CA ASP A 159 -15.17 15.74 1.97
C ASP A 159 -16.12 16.67 1.23
N GLN A 160 -15.61 17.56 0.36
CA GLN A 160 -16.43 18.42 -0.49
C GLN A 160 -17.39 17.60 -1.35
N ARG A 161 -16.90 16.50 -1.92
CA ARG A 161 -17.70 15.60 -2.75
C ARG A 161 -18.78 14.87 -1.96
N THR A 162 -18.47 14.41 -0.76
CA THR A 162 -19.44 13.76 0.12
C THR A 162 -20.57 14.71 0.47
N ARG A 163 -20.25 15.96 0.82
CA ARG A 163 -21.24 17.02 1.11
C ARG A 163 -22.06 17.41 -0.10
N ALA A 164 -21.48 17.41 -1.30
CA ALA A 164 -22.21 17.71 -2.53
C ALA A 164 -23.26 16.63 -2.84
N LYS A 165 -22.95 15.35 -2.61
CA LYS A 165 -23.89 14.25 -2.78
C LYS A 165 -25.02 14.22 -1.74
N GLU A 166 -24.81 14.76 -0.53
CA GLU A 166 -25.85 14.86 0.51
C GLU A 166 -26.85 16.00 0.27
N LYS A 167 -26.54 16.95 -0.63
CA LYS A 167 -27.40 18.09 -0.96
C LYS A 167 -28.29 17.86 -2.18
N VAL A 168 -28.12 16.75 -2.89
CA VAL A 168 -28.89 16.32 -4.07
C VAL A 168 -29.83 15.22 -3.64
#